data_AF-A0A8T0FLG9-F1
#
_entry.id   AF-A0A8T0FLG9-F1
#
_cell.length_a   1.000
_cell.length_b   1.000
_cell.length_c   1.000
_cell.angle_alpha   90.00
_cell.angle_beta   90.00
_cell.angle_gamma   90.00
#
_symmetry.space_group_name_H-M   'P 1'
#
loop_
_entity.id
_entity.type
_entity.pdbx_description
1 polymer ?
#
loop_
_entity_poly.entity_id
_entity_poly.type
_entity_poly.pdbx_seq_one_letter_code
_entity_poly.pdbx_strand_id
1 'polypeptide(L)'
;MDDMRENERKVVEELRRRTINDVTPKMLEDISLFYRFAKARDFNITEAETMLRKNIAWRKEMGIDTILTDYEPPEVLAKYAPTSFICFDKFGCIVRLHDCGRADVKGLWSVATKAEWAKFCAYVID
;
A
#
# COMPACT_ATOMS: atom_id res chain seq x y z
N MET A 1 -18.61 4.66 -3.03
CA MET A 1 -18.76 4.24 -4.45
C MET A 1 -20.03 4.78 -5.08
N ASP A 2 -21.07 5.09 -4.30
CA ASP A 2 -22.36 5.58 -4.82
C ASP A 2 -22.29 6.93 -5.55
N ASP A 3 -21.27 7.75 -5.31
CA ASP A 3 -21.09 9.05 -5.98
C ASP A 3 -20.09 9.02 -7.16
N MET A 4 -19.90 7.85 -7.78
CA MET A 4 -19.01 7.74 -8.94
C MET A 4 -19.72 8.24 -10.21
N ARG A 5 -19.02 9.02 -11.04
CA ARG A 5 -19.56 9.46 -12.33
C ARG A 5 -19.57 8.29 -13.32
N GLU A 6 -20.46 8.33 -14.31
CA GLU A 6 -20.61 7.22 -15.25
C GLU A 6 -19.35 6.96 -16.10
N ASN A 7 -18.64 8.02 -16.48
CA ASN A 7 -17.36 7.92 -17.19
C ASN A 7 -16.27 7.25 -16.31
N GLU A 8 -16.22 7.56 -15.02
CA GLU A 8 -15.29 6.96 -14.07
C GLU A 8 -15.56 5.46 -13.88
N ARG A 9 -16.84 5.07 -13.75
CA ARG A 9 -17.25 3.65 -13.67
C ARG A 9 -16.74 2.86 -14.87
N LYS A 10 -16.88 3.40 -16.08
CA LYS A 10 -16.39 2.74 -17.31
C LYS A 10 -14.88 2.52 -17.28
N VAL A 11 -14.11 3.49 -16.80
CA VAL A 11 -12.65 3.34 -16.67
C VAL A 11 -12.29 2.28 -15.63
N VAL A 12 -12.99 2.25 -14.50
CA VAL A 12 -12.75 1.27 -13.43
C VAL A 12 -13.04 -0.16 -13.89
N GLU A 13 -14.18 -0.40 -14.54
CA GLU A 13 -14.53 -1.71 -15.09
C GLU A 13 -13.58 -2.14 -16.20
N GLU A 14 -13.17 -1.22 -17.07
CA GLU A 14 -12.19 -1.51 -18.11
C GLU A 14 -10.81 -1.85 -17.53
N LEU A 15 -10.36 -1.12 -16.51
CA LEU A 15 -9.10 -1.41 -15.82
C LEU A 15 -9.14 -2.80 -15.18
N ARG A 16 -10.25 -3.13 -14.51
CA ARG A 16 -10.49 -4.46 -13.95
C ARG A 16 -10.41 -5.53 -15.02
N ARG A 17 -11.14 -5.37 -16.13
CA ARG A 17 -11.16 -6.33 -17.25
C ARG A 17 -9.77 -6.58 -17.82
N ARG A 18 -8.94 -5.53 -17.98
CA ARG A 18 -7.58 -5.66 -18.54
C ARG A 18 -6.59 -6.34 -17.61
N THR A 19 -6.79 -6.24 -16.30
CA THR A 19 -5.81 -6.69 -15.28
C THR A 19 -6.31 -7.86 -14.43
N ILE A 20 -7.48 -8.41 -14.74
CA ILE A 20 -8.12 -9.48 -13.93
C ILE A 20 -7.24 -10.73 -13.79
N ASN A 21 -6.44 -11.04 -14.81
CA ASN A 21 -5.56 -12.21 -14.81
C ASN A 21 -4.22 -11.96 -14.09
N ASP A 22 -3.92 -10.71 -13.75
CA ASP A 22 -2.67 -10.31 -13.11
C ASP A 22 -2.81 -10.15 -11.59
N VAL A 23 -4.03 -9.87 -11.10
CA VAL A 23 -4.33 -9.65 -9.68
C VAL A 23 -4.55 -10.96 -8.94
N THR A 24 -4.21 -10.98 -7.65
CA THR A 24 -4.46 -12.16 -6.78
C THR A 24 -5.90 -12.19 -6.28
N PRO A 25 -6.41 -13.35 -5.81
CA PRO A 25 -7.75 -13.44 -5.22
C PRO A 25 -7.96 -12.45 -4.07
N LYS A 26 -6.97 -12.30 -3.18
CA LYS A 26 -7.01 -11.34 -2.07
C LYS A 26 -7.13 -9.88 -2.56
N MET A 27 -6.47 -9.53 -3.67
CA MET A 27 -6.61 -8.21 -4.28
C MET A 27 -8.01 -7.96 -4.83
N LEU A 28 -8.70 -9.00 -5.33
CA LEU A 28 -10.06 -8.90 -5.85
C LEU A 28 -11.12 -8.70 -4.75
N GLU A 29 -10.81 -9.02 -3.50
CA GLU A 29 -11.66 -8.74 -2.34
C GLU A 29 -11.70 -7.24 -2.00
N ASP A 30 -10.65 -6.48 -2.36
CA ASP A 30 -10.64 -5.02 -2.22
C ASP A 30 -11.50 -4.36 -3.32
N ILE A 31 -12.75 -4.07 -2.95
CA ILE A 31 -13.74 -3.38 -3.79
C ILE A 31 -13.26 -2.02 -4.32
N SER A 32 -12.28 -1.39 -3.66
CA SER A 32 -11.78 -0.07 -4.01
C SER A 32 -10.52 -0.10 -4.88
N LEU A 33 -9.89 -1.27 -5.06
CA LEU A 33 -8.58 -1.42 -5.69
C LEU A 33 -8.50 -0.66 -7.01
N PHE A 34 -9.31 -1.06 -7.99
CA PHE A 34 -9.29 -0.49 -9.33
C PHE A 34 -9.63 1.00 -9.33
N TYR A 35 -10.56 1.42 -8.46
CA TYR A 35 -10.90 2.84 -8.29
C TYR A 35 -9.71 3.66 -7.78
N ARG A 36 -8.96 3.17 -6.79
CA ARG A 36 -7.80 3.89 -6.23
C ARG A 36 -6.72 4.09 -7.30
N PHE A 37 -6.42 3.08 -8.10
CA PHE A 37 -5.44 3.19 -9.19
C PHE A 37 -5.93 4.08 -10.33
N ALA A 38 -7.20 3.97 -10.72
CA ALA A 38 -7.78 4.86 -11.74
C ALA A 38 -7.77 6.32 -11.27
N LYS A 39 -8.23 6.59 -10.05
CA LYS A 39 -8.27 7.94 -9.47
C LYS A 39 -6.88 8.55 -9.33
N ALA A 40 -5.87 7.78 -8.97
CA ALA A 40 -4.49 8.25 -8.85
C ALA A 40 -3.86 8.71 -10.18
N ARG A 41 -4.50 8.44 -11.31
CA ARG A 41 -4.08 8.83 -12.65
C ARG A 41 -5.17 9.61 -13.38
N ASP A 42 -6.02 10.32 -12.64
CA ASP A 42 -7.12 11.13 -13.19
C ASP A 42 -8.00 10.36 -14.18
N PHE A 43 -8.20 9.07 -13.91
CA PHE A 43 -8.93 8.12 -14.76
C PHE A 43 -8.35 7.93 -16.17
N ASN A 44 -7.06 8.21 -16.37
CA ASN A 44 -6.31 7.76 -17.53
C ASN A 44 -6.07 6.25 -17.46
N ILE A 45 -6.77 5.50 -18.31
CA ILE A 45 -6.75 4.02 -18.30
C ILE A 45 -5.35 3.43 -18.51
N THR A 46 -4.56 3.98 -19.43
CA THR A 46 -3.25 3.45 -19.80
C THR A 46 -2.24 3.66 -18.66
N GLU A 47 -2.27 4.82 -18.04
CA GLU A 47 -1.40 5.13 -16.90
C GLU A 47 -1.81 4.36 -15.64
N ALA A 48 -3.11 4.22 -15.39
CA ALA A 48 -3.63 3.45 -14.26
C ALA A 48 -3.27 1.96 -14.39
N GLU A 49 -3.43 1.38 -15.59
CA GLU A 49 -3.01 0.00 -15.88
C GLU A 49 -1.51 -0.18 -15.67
N THR A 50 -0.69 0.75 -16.20
CA THR A 50 0.77 0.72 -16.00
C THR A 50 1.14 0.76 -14.52
N MET A 51 0.47 1.61 -13.73
CA MET A 51 0.71 1.74 -12.30
C MET A 51 0.30 0.47 -11.54
N LEU A 52 -0.85 -0.11 -11.86
CA LEU A 52 -1.35 -1.33 -11.21
C LEU A 52 -0.44 -2.53 -11.51
N ARG A 53 -0.05 -2.74 -12.77
CA ARG A 53 0.88 -3.82 -13.15
C ARG A 53 2.24 -3.69 -12.45
N LYS A 54 2.77 -2.47 -12.33
CA LYS A 54 4.00 -2.20 -11.56
C LYS A 54 3.82 -2.53 -10.08
N ASN A 55 2.67 -2.19 -9.50
CA ASN A 55 2.37 -2.54 -8.11
C ASN A 55 2.29 -4.07 -7.90
N ILE A 56 1.62 -4.79 -8.79
CA ILE A 56 1.53 -6.26 -8.75
C ILE A 56 2.93 -6.89 -8.81
N ALA A 57 3.76 -6.45 -9.75
CA ALA A 57 5.13 -6.95 -9.88
C ALA A 57 5.96 -6.68 -8.61
N TRP A 58 5.87 -5.47 -8.05
CA TRP A 58 6.56 -5.10 -6.82
C TRP A 58 6.08 -5.91 -5.61
N ARG A 59 4.76 -6.13 -5.47
CA ARG A 59 4.20 -6.95 -4.39
C ARG A 59 4.74 -8.38 -4.44
N LYS A 60 4.86 -8.94 -5.64
CA LYS A 60 5.43 -10.27 -5.87
C LYS A 60 6.93 -10.30 -5.53
N GLU A 61 7.71 -9.33 -6.00
CA GLU A 61 9.15 -9.24 -5.74
C GLU A 61 9.46 -9.12 -4.24
N MET A 62 8.67 -8.31 -3.52
CA MET A 62 8.88 -8.04 -2.10
C MET A 62 8.19 -9.04 -1.15
N GLY A 63 7.40 -9.98 -1.69
CA GLY A 63 6.64 -10.96 -0.89
C GLY A 63 5.60 -10.30 0.01
N ILE A 64 4.88 -9.30 -0.49
CA ILE A 64 3.95 -8.50 0.35
C ILE A 64 2.73 -9.29 0.77
N ASP A 65 2.20 -10.16 -0.08
CA ASP A 65 0.92 -10.85 0.19
C ASP A 65 0.96 -11.77 1.43
N THR A 66 2.17 -12.22 1.82
CA THR A 66 2.43 -13.05 3.01
C THR A 66 3.31 -12.34 4.03
N ILE A 67 3.47 -11.01 3.94
CA ILE A 67 4.44 -10.28 4.77
C ILE A 67 4.13 -10.39 6.27
N LEU A 68 2.85 -10.47 6.65
CA LEU A 68 2.46 -10.59 8.06
C LEU A 68 2.81 -11.95 8.68
N THR A 69 3.09 -12.98 7.86
CA THR A 69 3.48 -14.31 8.33
C THR A 69 4.97 -14.58 8.14
N ASP A 70 5.55 -14.07 7.04
CA ASP A 70 6.87 -14.49 6.58
C ASP A 70 7.99 -13.50 6.94
N TYR A 71 7.63 -12.31 7.43
CA TYR A 71 8.60 -11.26 7.74
C TYR A 71 8.63 -10.95 9.24
N GLU A 72 9.81 -11.15 9.83
CA GLU A 72 10.14 -10.66 11.15
C GLU A 72 10.93 -9.36 11.01
N PRO A 73 10.41 -8.21 11.49
CA PRO A 73 11.12 -6.95 11.40
C PRO A 73 12.37 -6.97 12.30
N PRO A 74 13.50 -6.38 11.87
CA PRO A 74 14.67 -6.20 12.73
C PRO A 74 14.29 -5.51 14.04
N GLU A 75 14.79 -6.01 15.18
CA GLU A 75 14.44 -5.51 16.51
C GLU A 75 14.59 -3.98 16.64
N VAL A 76 15.65 -3.43 16.05
CA VAL A 76 15.91 -1.98 16.06
C VAL A 76 14.79 -1.21 15.35
N LEU A 77 14.31 -1.69 14.20
CA LEU A 77 13.20 -1.05 13.51
C LEU A 77 11.89 -1.23 14.28
N ALA A 78 11.61 -2.42 14.80
CA ALA A 78 10.41 -2.67 15.58
C ALA A 78 10.31 -1.80 16.84
N LYS A 79 11.44 -1.53 17.50
CA LYS A 79 11.50 -0.79 18.76
C LYS A 79 11.63 0.73 18.58
N TYR A 80 12.34 1.17 17.55
CA TYR A 80 12.73 2.58 17.40
C TYR A 80 12.17 3.27 16.16
N ALA A 81 11.50 2.56 15.25
CA ALA A 81 10.81 3.23 14.15
C ALA A 81 9.75 4.19 14.72
N PRO A 82 9.72 5.45 14.25
CA PRO A 82 8.84 6.48 14.80
C PRO A 82 7.45 6.35 14.22
N THR A 83 6.77 5.23 14.48
CA THR A 83 5.41 4.98 14.02
C THR A 83 4.64 4.14 15.03
N SER A 84 3.41 4.52 15.32
CA SER A 84 2.54 3.77 16.22
C SER A 84 1.08 3.95 15.86
N PHE A 85 0.31 2.87 15.97
CA PHE A 85 -1.14 2.94 16.02
C PHE A 85 -1.58 3.55 17.35
N ILE A 86 -2.49 4.50 17.32
CA ILE A 86 -2.98 5.15 18.54
C ILE A 86 -4.47 4.91 18.75
N CYS A 87 -5.29 5.18 17.74
CA CYS A 87 -6.73 5.12 17.86
C CYS A 87 -7.41 5.09 16.50
N PHE A 88 -8.74 5.14 16.52
CA PHE A 88 -9.57 5.41 15.36
C PHE A 88 -10.15 6.83 15.46
N ASP A 89 -10.32 7.49 14.32
CA ASP A 89 -11.03 8.76 14.27
C ASP A 89 -12.56 8.56 14.38
N LYS A 90 -13.32 9.67 14.31
CA LYS A 90 -14.78 9.66 14.40
C LYS A 90 -15.50 8.92 13.26
N PHE A 91 -14.79 8.57 12.20
CA PHE A 91 -15.30 7.83 11.05
C PHE A 91 -14.79 6.37 11.02
N GLY A 92 -14.03 5.96 12.04
CA GLY A 92 -13.46 4.62 12.12
C GLY A 92 -12.16 4.44 11.31
N CYS A 93 -11.54 5.52 10.83
CA CYS A 93 -10.25 5.44 10.13
C CYS A 93 -9.12 5.29 11.14
N ILE A 94 -8.12 4.46 10.80
CA ILE A 94 -6.92 4.25 11.61
C ILE A 94 -6.12 5.56 11.73
N VAL A 95 -5.78 5.95 12.96
CA VAL A 95 -4.87 7.06 13.25
C VAL A 95 -3.52 6.51 13.68
N ARG A 96 -2.47 6.90 12.94
CA ARG A 96 -1.07 6.61 13.28
C ARG A 96 -0.31 7.90 13.58
N LEU A 97 0.52 7.86 14.61
CA LEU A 97 1.44 8.95 14.94
C LEU A 97 2.83 8.63 14.40
N HIS A 98 3.49 9.65 13.87
CA HIS A 98 4.89 9.62 13.50
C HIS A 98 5.69 10.66 14.30
N ASP A 99 6.47 10.22 15.29
CA ASP A 99 7.29 11.12 16.13
C ASP A 99 8.64 11.42 15.45
N CYS A 100 8.59 12.21 14.39
CA CYS A 100 9.79 12.56 13.61
C CYS A 100 10.79 13.43 14.40
N GLY A 101 10.34 14.16 15.44
CA GLY A 101 11.19 15.08 16.19
C GLY A 101 12.14 14.38 17.16
N ARG A 102 11.74 13.22 17.70
CA ARG A 102 12.56 12.42 18.62
C ARG A 102 13.27 11.24 17.96
N ALA A 103 13.01 10.99 16.69
CA ALA A 103 13.61 9.89 15.96
C ALA A 103 15.11 10.11 15.70
N ASP A 104 15.95 9.13 16.04
CA ASP A 104 17.32 9.08 15.54
C ASP A 104 17.33 8.58 14.09
N VAL A 105 16.95 9.46 13.17
CA VAL A 105 16.87 9.14 11.75
C VAL A 105 18.21 8.64 11.21
N LYS A 106 19.34 9.22 11.64
CA LYS A 106 20.67 8.80 11.18
C LYS A 106 21.01 7.38 11.64
N GLY A 107 20.75 7.06 12.91
CA GLY A 107 20.94 5.72 13.44
C GLY A 107 20.03 4.69 12.78
N LEU A 108 18.76 5.01 12.54
CA LEU A 108 17.84 4.09 11.89
C LEU A 108 18.21 3.82 10.41
N TRP A 109 18.75 4.81 9.69
CA TRP A 109 19.25 4.61 8.32
C TRP A 109 20.60 3.89 8.25
N SER A 110 21.38 3.83 9.34
CA SER A 110 22.66 3.11 9.35
C SER A 110 22.51 1.61 9.61
N VAL A 111 21.38 1.18 10.18
CA VAL A 111 21.12 -0.22 10.55
C VAL A 111 20.26 -0.99 9.54
N ALA A 112 19.66 -0.32 8.55
CA ALA A 112 18.81 -0.94 7.56
C ALA A 112 19.00 -0.34 6.17
N THR A 113 19.01 -1.20 5.16
CA THR A 113 19.03 -0.83 3.75
C THR A 113 17.70 -0.21 3.33
N LYS A 114 17.70 0.49 2.18
CA LYS A 114 16.46 1.05 1.60
C LYS A 114 15.39 -0.02 1.34
N ALA A 115 15.81 -1.22 0.93
CA ALA A 115 14.90 -2.34 0.67
C ALA A 115 14.27 -2.86 1.98
N GLU A 116 15.05 -3.02 3.04
CA GLU A 116 14.54 -3.43 4.36
C GLU A 116 13.58 -2.38 4.93
N TRP A 117 13.90 -1.09 4.77
CA TRP A 117 12.98 -0.02 5.14
C TRP A 117 11.67 -0.06 4.36
N ALA A 118 11.73 -0.26 3.04
CA ALA A 118 10.54 -0.38 2.21
C ALA A 118 9.69 -1.59 2.65
N LYS A 119 10.32 -2.72 2.97
CA LYS A 119 9.65 -3.92 3.48
C LYS A 119 9.03 -3.69 4.86
N PHE A 120 9.76 -3.06 5.78
CA PHE A 120 9.25 -2.69 7.11
C PHE A 120 8.06 -1.74 7.01
N CYS A 121 8.13 -0.71 6.18
CA CYS A 121 7.02 0.19 5.94
C CYS A 121 5.79 -0.54 5.41
N ALA A 122 5.97 -1.49 4.49
CA ALA A 122 4.88 -2.33 3.98
C ALA A 122 4.27 -3.20 5.09
N TYR A 123 5.12 -3.81 5.94
CA TYR A 123 4.67 -4.62 7.07
C TYR A 123 3.84 -3.84 8.09
N VAL A 124 4.22 -2.59 8.38
CA VAL A 124 3.49 -1.75 9.35
C VAL A 124 2.11 -1.32 8.83
N ILE A 125 1.91 -1.26 7.51
CA ILE A 125 0.68 -0.73 6.90
C ILE A 125 -0.29 -1.80 6.38
N ASP A 126 0.15 -3.05 6.18
CA ASP A 126 -0.70 -4.20 5.80
C ASP A 126 -1.43 -4.79 7.01
#